data_AF-A0A9P6FJB3-F1
#
_entry.id   AF-A0A9P6FJB3-F1
#
_cell.length_a   1.000
_cell.length_b   1.000
_cell.length_c   1.000
_cell.angle_alpha   90.00
_cell.angle_beta   90.00
_cell.angle_gamma   90.00
#
_symmetry.space_group_name_H-M   'P 1'
#
loop_
_entity.id
_entity.type
_entity.pdbx_description
1 polymer ?
#
loop_
_entity_poly.entity_id
_entity_poly.type
_entity_poly.pdbx_seq_one_letter_code
_entity_poly.pdbx_strand_id
1 'polypeptide(L)'
;MSHCQNIGRPVHLVNLDPAAEKFEYEPSIDIRELISLEDVMEELQYGPNGGLIYCMEFLINNLDWFEDEVGSFTDDYLIIDCPGQIELYTHFDIMKRLVEALSRMNIAICGVYLLES
;
A
#
# COMPACT_ATOMS: atom_id res chain seq x y z
N MET A 1 -9.22 14.62 1.20
CA MET A 1 -8.43 15.09 2.36
C MET A 1 -8.93 16.36 3.04
N SER A 2 -9.70 17.23 2.35
CA SER A 2 -10.09 18.55 2.87
C SER A 2 -10.79 18.54 4.25
N HIS A 3 -11.65 17.55 4.52
CA HIS A 3 -12.31 17.42 5.82
C HIS A 3 -11.31 17.23 6.97
N CYS A 4 -10.35 16.31 6.81
CA CYS A 4 -9.35 15.98 7.83
C CYS A 4 -8.40 17.16 8.11
N GLN A 5 -7.98 17.86 7.05
CA GLN A 5 -7.17 19.08 7.15
C GLN A 5 -7.93 20.18 7.90
N ASN A 6 -9.23 20.36 7.63
CA ASN A 6 -10.05 21.38 8.28
C ASN A 6 -10.25 21.14 9.78
N ILE A 7 -10.22 19.89 10.24
CA ILE A 7 -10.30 19.54 11.67
C ILE A 7 -8.93 19.43 12.35
N GLY A 8 -7.85 19.77 11.65
CA GLY A 8 -6.48 19.75 12.18
C GLY A 8 -5.94 18.34 12.45
N ARG A 9 -6.42 17.33 11.71
CA ARG A 9 -5.89 15.96 11.80
C ARG A 9 -4.96 15.69 10.63
N PRO A 10 -3.65 15.50 10.86
CA PRO A 10 -2.72 15.08 9.83
C PRO A 10 -3.08 13.67 9.34
N VAL A 11 -3.11 13.53 8.02
CA VAL A 11 -3.43 12.27 7.33
C VAL A 11 -2.46 12.09 6.17
N HIS A 12 -1.86 10.91 6.10
CA HIS A 12 -0.95 10.51 5.03
C HIS A 12 -1.62 9.44 4.18
N LEU A 13 -1.62 9.66 2.86
CA LEU A 13 -2.10 8.67 1.90
C LEU A 13 -0.92 7.77 1.53
N VAL A 14 -1.11 6.48 1.65
CA VAL A 14 -0.14 5.46 1.29
C VAL A 14 -0.71 4.69 0.11
N ASN A 15 -0.06 4.77 -1.05
CA ASN A 15 -0.38 3.93 -2.19
C ASN A 15 0.42 2.63 -2.13
N LEU A 16 -0.27 1.50 -1.98
CA LEU A 16 0.32 0.17 -2.12
C LEU A 16 -0.15 -0.54 -3.41
N ASP A 17 -0.87 0.13 -4.31
CA ASP A 17 -1.18 -0.42 -5.63
C ASP A 17 -0.10 -0.03 -6.66
N PRO A 18 0.75 -0.97 -7.11
CA PRO A 18 1.80 -0.70 -8.09
C PRO A 18 1.24 -0.51 -9.52
N ALA A 19 -0.06 -0.77 -9.73
CA ALA A 19 -0.76 -0.54 -11.00
C ALA A 19 -1.49 0.82 -11.06
N ALA A 20 -1.44 1.61 -9.99
CA ALA A 20 -2.15 2.88 -9.93
C ALA A 20 -1.60 3.91 -10.93
N GLU A 21 -2.46 4.45 -11.79
CA GLU A 21 -2.08 5.41 -12.84
C GLU A 21 -2.29 6.87 -12.45
N LYS A 22 -3.35 7.16 -11.68
CA LYS A 22 -3.81 8.54 -11.40
C LYS A 22 -4.25 8.68 -9.96
N PHE A 23 -3.83 9.78 -9.35
CA PHE A 23 -4.25 10.16 -8.02
C PHE A 23 -4.89 11.55 -8.04
N GLU A 24 -6.03 11.68 -7.36
CA GLU A 24 -6.62 13.00 -7.09
C GLU A 24 -5.82 13.77 -6.03
N TYR A 25 -5.11 13.06 -5.16
CA TYR A 25 -4.24 13.60 -4.12
C TYR A 25 -2.91 12.85 -4.14
N GLU A 26 -1.81 13.59 -4.11
CA GLU A 26 -0.46 13.00 -4.08
C GLU A 26 -0.27 12.14 -2.82
N PRO A 27 0.09 10.85 -2.96
CA PRO A 27 0.36 10.00 -1.83
C PRO A 27 1.65 10.46 -1.12
N SER A 28 1.67 10.32 0.21
CA SER A 28 2.87 10.55 1.03
C SER A 28 3.88 9.40 0.92
N ILE A 29 3.40 8.18 0.65
CA ILE A 29 4.23 7.01 0.38
C ILE A 29 3.65 6.34 -0.86
N ASP A 30 4.49 6.01 -1.82
CA ASP A 30 4.07 5.34 -3.05
C ASP A 30 4.94 4.13 -3.34
N ILE A 31 4.33 2.93 -3.35
CA ILE A 31 5.02 1.68 -3.67
C ILE A 31 5.74 1.72 -5.02
N ARG A 32 5.30 2.57 -5.96
CA ARG A 32 5.92 2.70 -7.29
C ARG A 32 7.34 3.27 -7.22
N GLU A 33 7.73 3.93 -6.12
CA GLU A 33 9.12 4.33 -5.86
C GLU A 33 10.02 3.16 -5.49
N LEU A 34 9.43 2.08 -4.94
CA LEU A 34 10.11 0.83 -4.65
C LEU A 34 10.06 -0.13 -5.85
N ILE A 35 8.87 -0.34 -6.42
CA ILE A 35 8.61 -1.26 -7.54
C ILE A 35 7.29 -0.92 -8.24
N SER A 36 7.33 -0.78 -9.57
CA SER A 36 6.13 -0.56 -10.38
C SER A 36 5.71 -1.83 -11.13
N LEU A 37 4.40 -1.95 -11.44
CA LEU A 37 3.91 -3.09 -12.22
C LEU A 37 4.45 -3.06 -13.66
N GLU A 38 4.60 -1.87 -14.23
CA GLU A 38 5.10 -1.67 -15.59
C GLU A 38 6.53 -2.23 -15.73
N ASP A 39 7.44 -1.83 -14.85
CA ASP A 39 8.83 -2.31 -14.85
C ASP A 39 8.91 -3.84 -14.72
N VAL A 40 8.09 -4.42 -13.84
CA VAL A 40 8.05 -5.86 -13.64
C VAL A 40 7.54 -6.60 -14.88
N MET A 41 6.52 -6.07 -15.54
CA MET A 41 5.98 -6.67 -16.76
C MET A 41 7.00 -6.61 -17.90
N GLU A 42 7.72 -5.49 -18.04
CA GLU A 42 8.73 -5.30 -19.07
C GLU A 42 9.98 -6.15 -18.82
N GLU A 43 10.53 -6.14 -17.61
CA GLU A 43 11.80 -6.80 -17.30
C GLU A 43 11.64 -8.31 -17.08
N LEU A 44 10.59 -8.73 -16.37
CA LEU A 44 10.38 -10.14 -16.00
C LEU A 44 9.42 -10.88 -16.94
N GLN A 45 8.84 -10.18 -17.93
CA GLN A 45 7.91 -10.75 -18.92
C GLN A 45 6.68 -11.40 -18.26
N TYR A 46 6.25 -10.86 -17.12
CA TYR A 46 5.03 -11.30 -16.44
C TYR A 46 3.79 -10.65 -17.04
N GLY A 47 2.67 -11.37 -16.97
CA GLY A 47 1.36 -10.77 -17.20
C GLY A 47 0.92 -9.91 -16.00
N PRO A 48 -0.13 -9.08 -16.15
CA PRO A 48 -0.55 -8.11 -15.13
C PRO A 48 -0.75 -8.71 -13.73
N ASN A 49 -1.45 -9.85 -13.63
CA ASN A 49 -1.71 -10.49 -12.33
C ASN A 49 -0.43 -11.08 -11.70
N GLY A 50 0.42 -11.69 -12.51
CA GLY A 50 1.69 -12.26 -12.04
C GLY A 50 2.66 -11.16 -11.61
N GLY A 51 2.70 -10.06 -12.36
CA GLY A 51 3.47 -8.87 -12.02
C GLY A 51 2.99 -8.24 -10.71
N LEU A 52 1.68 -8.11 -10.52
CA LEU A 52 1.11 -7.54 -9.30
C LEU A 52 1.46 -8.36 -8.06
N ILE A 53 1.32 -9.69 -8.14
CA ILE A 53 1.72 -10.60 -7.05
C ILE A 53 3.21 -10.43 -6.75
N TYR A 54 4.05 -10.38 -7.79
CA TYR A 54 5.48 -10.17 -7.62
C TYR A 54 5.82 -8.83 -6.94
N CYS A 55 5.20 -7.73 -7.36
CA CYS A 55 5.38 -6.42 -6.72
C CYS A 55 5.05 -6.47 -5.23
N MET A 56 3.94 -7.13 -4.88
CA MET A 56 3.52 -7.26 -3.49
C MET A 56 4.45 -8.19 -2.68
N GLU A 57 4.94 -9.28 -3.27
CA GLU A 57 5.97 -10.11 -2.64
C GLU A 57 7.28 -9.33 -2.44
N PHE A 58 7.65 -8.50 -3.41
CA PHE A 58 8.83 -7.64 -3.34
C PHE A 58 8.71 -6.63 -2.20
N LEU A 59 7.58 -5.94 -2.07
CA LEU A 59 7.29 -5.07 -0.91
C LEU A 59 7.45 -5.84 0.40
N ILE A 60 6.86 -7.02 0.49
CA ILE A 60 6.86 -7.83 1.71
C ILE A 60 8.27 -8.35 2.07
N ASN A 61 9.14 -8.56 1.09
CA ASN A 61 10.54 -8.93 1.29
C ASN A 61 11.43 -7.72 1.61
N ASN A 62 10.97 -6.51 1.30
CA ASN A 62 11.66 -5.24 1.57
C ASN A 62 10.83 -4.35 2.51
N LEU A 63 10.21 -4.96 3.53
CA LEU A 63 9.35 -4.23 4.48
C LEU A 63 10.09 -3.11 5.22
N ASP A 64 11.41 -3.22 5.39
CA ASP A 64 12.23 -2.18 6.02
C ASP A 64 12.07 -0.83 5.30
N TRP A 65 11.94 -0.81 3.97
CA TRP A 65 11.65 0.42 3.22
C TRP A 65 10.32 1.05 3.66
N PHE A 66 9.28 0.23 3.79
CA PHE A 66 7.96 0.70 4.20
C PHE A 66 7.95 1.16 5.67
N GLU A 67 8.67 0.45 6.54
CA GLU A 67 8.82 0.81 7.95
C GLU A 67 9.54 2.16 8.10
N ASP A 68 10.59 2.41 7.31
CA ASP A 68 11.34 3.67 7.29
C ASP A 68 10.48 4.84 6.81
N GLU A 69 9.73 4.66 5.72
CA GLU A 69 8.82 5.69 5.17
C GLU A 69 7.73 6.08 6.20
N VAL A 70 7.10 5.08 6.82
CA VAL A 70 6.05 5.29 7.83
C VAL A 70 6.60 5.84 9.14
N GLY A 71 7.85 5.53 9.50
CA GLY A 71 8.49 5.98 10.74
C GLY A 71 8.53 7.50 10.91
N SER A 72 8.31 8.25 9.83
CA SER A 72 8.22 9.71 9.83
C SER A 72 6.88 10.28 10.33
N PHE A 73 5.84 9.46 10.53
CA PHE A 73 4.45 9.89 10.79
C PHE A 73 3.95 9.56 12.20
N THR A 74 4.61 10.11 13.23
CA THR A 74 4.23 9.85 14.64
C THR A 74 2.91 10.54 15.01
N ASP A 75 1.96 9.77 15.57
CA ASP A 75 0.62 10.22 16.00
C ASP A 75 -0.32 10.68 14.87
N ASP A 76 -0.01 10.34 13.62
CA ASP A 76 -0.80 10.71 12.43
C ASP A 76 -1.70 9.56 11.95
N TYR A 77 -2.66 9.86 11.08
CA TYR A 77 -3.50 8.84 10.44
C TYR A 77 -2.91 8.41 9.10
N LEU A 78 -2.86 7.09 8.86
CA LEU A 78 -2.51 6.52 7.57
C LEU A 78 -3.78 6.03 6.86
N ILE A 79 -3.98 6.44 5.61
CA ILE A 79 -4.96 5.83 4.71
C ILE A 79 -4.16 5.01 3.71
N ILE A 80 -4.24 3.69 3.82
CA ILE A 80 -3.52 2.77 2.95
C ILE A 80 -4.45 2.28 1.85
N ASP A 81 -4.21 2.73 0.63
CA ASP A 81 -4.85 2.22 -0.57
C ASP A 81 -4.14 0.96 -1.01
N CYS A 82 -4.87 -0.14 -1.12
CA CYS A 82 -4.30 -1.47 -1.37
C CYS A 82 -4.79 -1.99 -2.72
N PRO A 83 -4.05 -2.88 -3.39
CA PRO A 83 -4.49 -3.41 -4.68
C PRO A 83 -5.84 -4.13 -4.57
N GLY A 84 -6.65 -4.01 -5.62
CA GLY A 84 -8.02 -4.54 -5.65
C GLY A 84 -8.16 -6.04 -5.92
N GLN A 85 -7.07 -6.75 -6.23
CA GLN A 85 -7.12 -8.18 -6.55
C GLN A 85 -7.33 -9.03 -5.29
N ILE A 86 -8.45 -9.77 -5.24
CA ILE A 86 -8.87 -10.53 -4.06
C ILE A 86 -7.92 -11.69 -3.71
N GLU A 87 -7.18 -12.20 -4.69
CA GLU A 87 -6.22 -13.28 -4.54
C GLU A 87 -5.12 -12.92 -3.54
N LEU A 88 -4.71 -11.64 -3.48
CA LEU A 88 -3.70 -11.13 -2.54
C LEU A 88 -4.13 -11.25 -1.06
N TYR A 89 -5.44 -11.32 -0.82
CA TYR A 89 -6.04 -11.40 0.51
C TYR A 89 -6.45 -12.83 0.90
N THR A 90 -6.59 -13.71 -0.08
CA THR A 90 -7.22 -15.04 0.11
C THR A 90 -6.28 -16.20 -0.16
N HIS A 91 -5.41 -16.10 -1.17
CA HIS A 91 -4.56 -17.18 -1.63
C HIS A 91 -3.08 -16.99 -1.24
N PHE A 92 -2.67 -15.74 -0.97
CA PHE A 92 -1.32 -15.40 -0.55
C PHE A 92 -1.32 -14.78 0.85
N ASP A 93 -0.26 -15.05 1.62
CA ASP A 93 -0.07 -14.48 2.97
C ASP A 93 0.41 -13.02 2.96
N ILE A 94 0.39 -12.34 1.80
CA ILE A 94 0.92 -10.99 1.58
C ILE A 94 0.25 -10.00 2.53
N MET A 95 -1.09 -9.86 2.45
CA MET A 95 -1.81 -8.87 3.25
C MET A 95 -1.76 -9.18 4.74
N LYS A 96 -1.72 -10.47 5.09
CA LYS A 96 -1.52 -10.91 6.48
C LYS A 96 -0.17 -10.44 7.02
N ARG A 97 0.93 -10.65 6.26
CA ARG A 97 2.28 -10.22 6.65
C ARG A 97 2.38 -8.69 6.75
N LEU A 98 1.71 -7.95 5.86
CA LEU A 98 1.63 -6.49 5.94
C LEU A 98 0.94 -6.03 7.24
N VAL A 99 -0.21 -6.61 7.57
CA VAL A 99 -0.94 -6.29 8.80
C VAL A 99 -0.13 -6.64 10.05
N GLU A 100 0.57 -7.77 10.04
CA GLU A 100 1.50 -8.14 11.12
C GLU A 100 2.64 -7.13 11.26
N ALA A 101 3.18 -6.60 10.17
CA ALA A 101 4.20 -5.54 10.19
C ALA A 101 3.67 -4.24 10.79
N LEU A 102 2.55 -3.74 10.28
CA LEU A 102 1.86 -2.56 10.81
C LEU A 102 1.57 -2.71 12.32
N SER A 103 1.16 -3.90 12.76
CA SER A 103 0.93 -4.18 14.17
C SER A 103 2.22 -4.16 15.01
N ARG A 104 3.36 -4.63 14.47
CA ARG A 104 4.66 -4.53 15.16
C ARG A 104 5.13 -3.09 15.30
N MET A 105 4.76 -2.23 14.35
CA MET A 105 5.00 -0.78 14.38
C MET A 105 4.08 -0.03 15.36
N ASN A 106 3.25 -0.76 16.12
CA ASN A 106 2.31 -0.20 17.10
C ASN A 106 1.24 0.73 16.48
N ILE A 107 0.89 0.49 15.21
CA ILE A 107 -0.19 1.19 14.51
C ILE A 107 -1.52 0.53 14.84
N ALA A 108 -2.53 1.32 15.20
CA ALA A 108 -3.90 0.83 15.39
C ALA A 108 -4.58 0.65 14.03
N ILE A 109 -4.96 -0.59 13.70
CA ILE A 109 -5.44 -0.95 12.35
C ILE A 109 -6.96 -1.08 12.34
N CYS A 110 -7.59 -0.52 11.32
CA CYS A 110 -9.01 -0.73 10.99
C CYS A 110 -9.13 -1.09 9.51
N GLY A 111 -9.70 -2.26 9.20
CA GLY A 111 -9.96 -2.68 7.83
C GLY A 111 -11.29 -2.13 7.32
N VAL A 112 -11.28 -1.51 6.15
CA VAL A 112 -12.48 -1.02 5.46
C VAL A 112 -12.57 -1.69 4.10
N TYR A 113 -13.70 -2.33 3.81
CA TYR A 113 -13.98 -2.92 2.51
C TYR A 113 -15.13 -2.15 1.86
N LEU A 114 -14.84 -1.49 0.74
CA LEU A 114 -15.81 -0.68 0.00
C LEU A 114 -16.42 -1.54 -1.11
N LEU A 115 -17.74 -1.66 -1.08
CA LEU A 115 -18.52 -2.28 -2.14
C LEU A 115 -19.22 -1.17 -2.91
N GLU A 116 -19.00 -1.13 -4.22
CA GLU A 116 -19.82 -0.30 -5.11
C GLU A 116 -21.21 -0.95 -5.24
N SER A 117 -22.26 -0.14 -5.12
CA SER A 117 -23.66 -0.56 -5.14
C SER A 117 -24.37 -0.14 -6.40
#